data_AF-A0ABC8SMU5-F1
#
_entry.id   AF-A0ABC8SMU5-F1
#
_cell.length_a   1.000
_cell.length_b   1.000
_cell.length_c   1.000
_cell.angle_alpha   90.00
_cell.angle_beta   90.00
_cell.angle_gamma   90.00
#
_symmetry.space_group_name_H-M   'P 1'
#
loop_
_entity.id
_entity.type
_entity.pdbx_description
1 polymer ?
#
loop_
_entity_poly.entity_id
_entity_poly.type
_entity_poly.pdbx_seq_one_letter_code
_entity_poly.pdbx_strand_id
1 'polypeptide(L)'
;MDDRSIVGPPPIKLHSHQIRARRSEPHSAISPLAENPDSIMEEALELARAKDTKERMAGVERLHQLLEASRKNLSSSEVTSLVDVCLDLLKDNNFRVSQGALLALASAAVLSGDHLKLHFNAVVPAIVERLGDGKQPVRDASRRLLLTLMEISSPTLIVERAGSYAWTHKSWRVREEFARTVTSAIGLFASTELPLQRAILPPILQMLNDSNPGVRDGAISCIEQNRGTLDEFVLLILKVVILISKNPQLSHRHFGLKTAQKRCLRLASNIRFQITSTAANPRLNFTLHRHFDGHSLNLAEMLLEEMNMSYESCCTFGIGFI
;
A
#
# COMPACT_ATOMS: atom_id res chain seq x y z
N MET A 1 -12.11 75.45 -5.94
CA MET A 1 -10.91 76.08 -6.53
C MET A 1 -10.65 75.32 -7.80
N ASP A 2 -11.32 75.75 -8.87
CA ASP A 2 -11.19 75.19 -10.22
C ASP A 2 -10.13 75.99 -10.97
N ASP A 3 -9.24 75.25 -11.62
CA ASP A 3 -8.11 75.72 -12.39
C ASP A 3 -8.51 75.82 -13.87
N ARG A 4 -8.36 77.02 -14.46
CA ARG A 4 -8.45 77.26 -15.90
C ARG A 4 -7.44 78.33 -16.30
N SER A 5 -6.46 77.95 -17.10
CA SER A 5 -6.03 78.77 -18.23
C SER A 5 -5.34 77.92 -19.30
N ILE A 6 -5.60 78.28 -20.55
CA ILE A 6 -5.33 77.55 -21.79
C ILE A 6 -4.18 78.26 -22.53
N VAL A 7 -3.54 77.52 -23.43
CA VAL A 7 -2.88 77.91 -24.71
C VAL A 7 -1.34 77.85 -24.68
N GLY A 8 -0.77 76.92 -25.48
CA GLY A 8 0.67 76.73 -25.71
C GLY A 8 1.21 77.37 -26.99
N PRO A 9 2.47 77.06 -27.39
CA PRO A 9 2.90 77.16 -28.80
C PRO A 9 3.78 75.92 -29.22
N PRO A 10 4.44 75.86 -30.39
CA PRO A 10 4.13 74.94 -31.51
C PRO A 10 5.27 73.91 -31.79
N PRO A 11 5.20 73.06 -32.85
CA PRO A 11 5.95 71.79 -32.95
C PRO A 11 7.30 71.90 -33.69
N ILE A 12 8.20 70.96 -33.45
CA ILE A 12 9.47 70.82 -34.20
C ILE A 12 9.64 69.37 -34.70
N LYS A 13 9.80 69.21 -36.02
CA LYS A 13 10.21 67.99 -36.74
C LYS A 13 11.73 67.94 -36.86
N LEU A 14 12.35 66.75 -36.77
CA LEU A 14 13.66 66.39 -37.36
C LEU A 14 13.71 64.85 -37.47
N HIS A 15 13.54 64.27 -38.66
CA HIS A 15 14.56 63.82 -39.62
C HIS A 15 15.56 62.76 -39.11
N SER A 16 15.51 61.61 -39.78
CA SER A 16 16.46 60.50 -39.78
C SER A 16 17.84 60.89 -40.31
N HIS A 17 18.93 60.50 -39.62
CA HIS A 17 20.07 59.76 -40.21
C HIS A 17 21.22 59.49 -39.21
N GLN A 18 21.73 58.25 -39.28
CA GLN A 18 23.13 57.81 -39.17
C GLN A 18 23.94 58.14 -37.90
N ILE A 19 24.30 57.10 -37.13
CA ILE A 19 25.71 56.84 -36.78
C ILE A 19 26.02 55.35 -36.94
N ARG A 20 27.20 55.13 -37.49
CA ARG A 20 27.82 53.96 -38.09
C ARG A 20 28.46 53.03 -37.04
N ALA A 21 28.51 51.76 -37.41
CA ALA A 21 29.24 50.64 -36.82
C ALA A 21 30.47 50.94 -35.94
N ARG A 22 30.58 50.21 -34.81
CA ARG A 22 31.84 49.62 -34.37
C ARG A 22 31.62 48.14 -34.06
N ARG A 23 32.35 47.29 -34.79
CA ARG A 23 32.58 45.89 -34.44
C ARG A 23 33.30 45.84 -33.09
N SER A 24 32.75 45.07 -32.18
CA SER A 24 33.46 44.40 -31.10
C SER A 24 32.77 43.05 -30.87
N GLU A 25 33.27 42.00 -31.52
CA GLU A 25 33.25 40.67 -30.89
C GLU A 25 34.25 40.71 -29.71
N PRO A 26 34.26 39.76 -28.74
CA PRO A 26 33.49 38.54 -28.62
C PRO A 26 32.87 38.36 -27.21
N HIS A 27 31.92 37.45 -27.05
CA HIS A 27 31.95 36.43 -25.98
C HIS A 27 30.81 35.47 -26.29
N SER A 28 31.19 34.25 -26.62
CA SER A 28 30.30 33.10 -26.68
C SER A 28 29.47 33.03 -25.41
N ALA A 29 28.23 33.49 -25.49
CA ALA A 29 27.20 33.04 -24.57
C ALA A 29 27.02 31.55 -24.86
N ILE A 30 27.77 30.72 -24.12
CA ILE A 30 27.40 29.34 -23.90
C ILE A 30 26.03 29.43 -23.22
N SER A 31 24.97 29.31 -24.02
CA SER A 31 23.67 28.92 -23.50
C SER A 31 23.93 27.66 -22.68
N PRO A 32 23.39 27.52 -21.46
CA PRO A 32 23.39 26.21 -20.83
C PRO A 32 22.67 25.30 -21.84
N LEU A 33 23.42 24.36 -22.41
CA LEU A 33 22.84 23.27 -23.16
C LEU A 33 21.79 22.70 -22.21
N ALA A 34 20.51 22.80 -22.58
CA ALA A 34 19.49 22.05 -21.90
C ALA A 34 19.92 20.58 -22.03
N GLU A 35 20.53 20.05 -20.98
CA GLU A 35 21.00 18.67 -20.92
C GLU A 35 19.82 17.80 -21.32
N ASN A 36 20.03 16.97 -22.33
CA ASN A 36 18.97 16.14 -22.88
C ASN A 36 18.42 15.27 -21.73
N PRO A 37 17.12 15.30 -21.40
CA PRO A 37 16.58 14.60 -20.24
C PRO A 37 16.93 13.11 -20.20
N ASP A 38 17.03 12.49 -21.38
CA ASP A 38 17.39 11.08 -21.55
C ASP A 38 18.86 10.82 -21.11
N SER A 39 19.75 11.80 -21.26
CA SER A 39 21.15 11.73 -20.78
C SER A 39 21.26 11.82 -19.26
N ILE A 40 20.33 12.54 -18.61
CA ILE A 40 20.36 12.77 -17.16
C ILE A 40 19.89 11.52 -16.40
N MET A 41 18.89 10.81 -16.94
CA MET A 41 18.43 9.54 -16.36
C MET A 41 19.53 8.48 -16.42
N GLU A 42 20.21 8.36 -17.56
CA GLU A 42 21.30 7.39 -17.73
C GLU A 42 22.46 7.67 -16.76
N GLU A 43 22.86 8.93 -16.60
CA GLU A 43 23.88 9.33 -15.62
C GLU A 43 23.49 8.93 -14.19
N ALA A 44 22.23 9.14 -13.82
CA ALA A 44 21.74 8.77 -12.49
C ALA A 44 21.71 7.24 -12.29
N LEU A 45 21.40 6.46 -13.34
CA LEU A 45 21.46 4.99 -13.32
C LEU A 45 22.91 4.49 -13.16
N GLU A 46 23.85 5.09 -13.88
CA GLU A 46 25.28 4.77 -13.75
C GLU A 46 25.82 5.09 -12.36
N LEU A 47 25.46 6.27 -11.82
CA LEU A 47 25.83 6.64 -10.46
C LEU A 47 25.23 5.67 -9.42
N ALA A 48 24.01 5.19 -9.66
CA ALA A 48 23.37 4.19 -8.80
C ALA A 48 24.05 2.82 -8.86
N ARG A 49 24.78 2.50 -9.94
CA ARG A 49 25.59 1.27 -10.08
C ARG A 49 27.03 1.41 -9.56
N ALA A 50 27.41 2.57 -9.02
CA ALA A 50 28.77 2.82 -8.54
C ALA A 50 29.26 1.80 -7.51
N LYS A 51 30.58 1.57 -7.47
CA LYS A 51 31.18 0.71 -6.44
C LYS A 51 31.15 1.36 -5.06
N ASP A 52 31.30 2.68 -5.02
CA ASP A 52 31.24 3.44 -3.78
C ASP A 52 29.79 3.59 -3.29
N THR A 53 29.57 3.33 -2.00
CA THR A 53 28.22 3.35 -1.43
C THR A 53 27.65 4.78 -1.32
N LYS A 54 28.48 5.82 -1.16
CA LYS A 54 28.00 7.21 -1.14
C LYS A 54 27.57 7.64 -2.53
N GLU A 55 28.31 7.25 -3.55
CA GLU A 55 27.93 7.46 -4.95
C GLU A 55 26.61 6.74 -5.25
N ARG A 56 26.46 5.45 -4.88
CA ARG A 56 25.16 4.75 -5.06
C ARG A 56 24.00 5.44 -4.35
N MET A 57 24.21 5.92 -3.12
CA MET A 57 23.18 6.67 -2.37
C MET A 57 22.79 7.96 -3.10
N ALA A 58 23.77 8.70 -3.63
CA ALA A 58 23.51 9.89 -4.43
C ALA A 58 22.77 9.55 -5.73
N GLY A 59 23.13 8.44 -6.38
CA GLY A 59 22.46 7.92 -7.57
C GLY A 59 20.98 7.61 -7.34
N VAL A 60 20.63 6.84 -6.31
CA VAL A 60 19.22 6.51 -6.03
C VAL A 60 18.40 7.73 -5.61
N GLU A 61 19.00 8.67 -4.87
CA GLU A 61 18.34 9.92 -4.50
C GLU A 61 18.09 10.77 -5.75
N ARG A 62 19.08 10.85 -6.66
CA ARG A 62 18.95 11.57 -7.92
C ARG A 62 17.88 10.95 -8.81
N LEU A 63 17.85 9.63 -8.94
CA LEU A 63 16.81 8.90 -9.67
C LEU A 63 15.41 9.22 -9.13
N HIS A 64 15.22 9.11 -7.81
CA HIS A 64 13.95 9.43 -7.17
C HIS A 64 13.51 10.88 -7.45
N GLN A 65 14.41 11.86 -7.29
CA GLN A 65 14.09 13.26 -7.55
C GLN A 65 13.74 13.55 -9.01
N LEU A 66 14.47 12.93 -9.95
CA LEU A 66 14.20 13.06 -11.38
C LEU A 66 12.81 12.53 -11.75
N LEU A 67 12.46 11.36 -11.20
CA LEU A 67 11.18 10.72 -11.47
C LEU A 67 10.02 11.47 -10.80
N GLU A 68 10.16 11.93 -9.56
CA GLU A 68 9.12 12.75 -8.90
C GLU A 68 8.88 14.09 -9.63
N ALA A 69 9.94 14.71 -10.15
CA ALA A 69 9.83 15.99 -10.85
C ALA A 69 9.38 15.86 -12.31
N SER A 70 9.51 14.67 -12.90
CA SER A 70 9.19 14.46 -14.31
C SER A 70 7.69 14.57 -14.57
N ARG A 71 7.36 15.09 -15.75
CA ARG A 71 6.00 15.04 -16.34
C ARG A 71 5.97 14.20 -17.62
N LYS A 72 7.12 13.68 -18.04
CA LYS A 72 7.30 12.84 -19.23
C LYS A 72 7.23 11.38 -18.82
N ASN A 73 6.39 10.60 -19.52
CA ASN A 73 6.37 9.15 -19.36
C ASN A 73 7.69 8.56 -19.86
N LEU A 74 8.17 7.56 -19.14
CA LEU A 74 9.32 6.76 -19.53
C LEU A 74 8.93 5.81 -20.68
N SER A 75 9.85 5.62 -21.61
CA SER A 75 9.77 4.55 -22.59
C SER A 75 9.90 3.18 -21.94
N SER A 76 9.45 2.14 -22.64
CA SER A 76 9.56 0.75 -22.15
C SER A 76 11.01 0.33 -21.85
N SER A 77 11.98 0.82 -22.62
CA SER A 77 13.41 0.54 -22.39
C SER A 77 13.94 1.25 -21.14
N GLU A 78 13.57 2.51 -20.92
CA GLU A 78 13.96 3.25 -19.71
C GLU A 78 13.39 2.59 -18.44
N VAL A 79 12.13 2.15 -18.48
CA VAL A 79 11.52 1.41 -17.37
C VAL A 79 12.25 0.08 -17.14
N THR A 80 12.61 -0.65 -18.19
CA THR A 80 13.35 -1.91 -18.06
C THR A 80 14.71 -1.67 -17.39
N SER A 81 15.50 -0.71 -17.89
CA SER A 81 16.81 -0.37 -17.32
C SER A 81 16.70 0.06 -15.85
N LEU A 82 15.72 0.90 -15.52
CA LEU A 82 15.46 1.32 -14.14
C LEU A 82 15.10 0.14 -13.24
N VAL A 83 14.20 -0.74 -13.69
CA VAL A 83 13.79 -1.93 -12.93
C VAL A 83 14.99 -2.84 -12.67
N ASP A 84 15.81 -3.11 -13.70
CA ASP A 84 16.98 -3.97 -13.57
C ASP A 84 18.00 -3.40 -12.57
N VAL A 85 18.28 -2.08 -12.64
CA VAL A 85 19.11 -1.39 -11.63
C VAL A 85 18.49 -1.55 -10.25
N CYS A 86 17.22 -1.19 -10.09
CA CYS A 86 16.59 -1.18 -8.77
C CYS A 86 16.54 -2.58 -8.14
N LEU A 87 16.27 -3.64 -8.90
CA LEU A 87 16.24 -5.01 -8.39
C LEU A 87 17.57 -5.45 -7.77
N ASP A 88 18.70 -4.97 -8.29
CA ASP A 88 20.02 -5.19 -7.69
C ASP A 88 20.20 -4.34 -6.42
N LEU A 89 19.77 -3.07 -6.45
CA LEU A 89 19.88 -2.14 -5.32
C LEU A 89 18.98 -2.50 -4.14
N LEU A 90 17.87 -3.21 -4.37
CA LEU A 90 17.05 -3.77 -3.29
C LEU A 90 17.81 -4.80 -2.44
N LYS A 91 18.89 -5.38 -2.98
CA LYS A 91 19.75 -6.34 -2.28
C LYS A 91 20.98 -5.68 -1.64
N ASP A 92 21.12 -4.35 -1.73
CA ASP A 92 22.25 -3.62 -1.16
C ASP A 92 22.29 -3.75 0.39
N ASN A 93 23.49 -3.74 0.95
CA ASN A 93 23.69 -3.79 2.39
C ASN A 93 23.33 -2.47 3.09
N ASN A 94 23.30 -1.36 2.34
CA ASN A 94 22.94 -0.05 2.85
C ASN A 94 21.45 0.22 2.63
N PHE A 95 20.72 0.32 3.75
CA PHE A 95 19.28 0.55 3.74
C PHE A 95 18.83 1.80 2.97
N ARG A 96 19.68 2.85 2.89
CA ARG A 96 19.34 4.07 2.14
C ARG A 96 19.34 3.82 0.63
N VAL A 97 20.22 2.94 0.15
CA VAL A 97 20.26 2.54 -1.26
C VAL A 97 18.99 1.78 -1.60
N SER A 98 18.63 0.75 -0.82
CA SER A 98 17.39 0.00 -1.04
C SER A 98 16.14 0.86 -0.86
N GLN A 99 16.12 1.77 0.12
CA GLN A 99 15.03 2.72 0.30
C GLN A 99 14.87 3.63 -0.92
N GLY A 100 15.96 4.22 -1.41
CA GLY A 100 15.93 5.10 -2.59
C GLY A 100 15.45 4.36 -3.85
N ALA A 101 15.88 3.11 -4.04
CA ALA A 101 15.41 2.27 -5.14
C ALA A 101 13.89 2.01 -5.06
N LEU A 102 13.34 1.72 -3.87
CA LEU A 102 11.89 1.56 -3.68
C LEU A 102 11.11 2.85 -3.99
N LEU A 103 11.65 4.00 -3.57
CA LEU A 103 11.03 5.31 -3.83
C LEU A 103 11.07 5.66 -5.33
N ALA A 104 12.21 5.45 -5.99
CA ALA A 104 12.34 5.64 -7.44
C ALA A 104 11.36 4.76 -8.22
N LEU A 105 11.22 3.48 -7.85
CA LEU A 105 10.22 2.58 -8.45
C LEU A 105 8.78 3.06 -8.23
N ALA A 106 8.48 3.66 -7.07
CA ALA A 106 7.14 4.21 -6.80
C ALA A 106 6.84 5.40 -7.71
N SER A 107 7.79 6.32 -7.88
CA SER A 107 7.65 7.46 -8.79
C SER A 107 7.52 7.00 -10.25
N ALA A 108 8.31 6.01 -10.67
CA ALA A 108 8.21 5.43 -12.01
C ALA A 108 6.87 4.72 -12.24
N ALA A 109 6.29 4.07 -11.21
CA ALA A 109 4.96 3.46 -11.29
C ALA A 109 3.88 4.49 -11.62
N VAL A 110 3.94 5.67 -11.00
CA VAL A 110 2.98 6.77 -11.26
C VAL A 110 3.16 7.32 -12.68
N LEU A 111 4.40 7.50 -13.15
CA LEU A 111 4.68 8.04 -14.49
C LEU A 111 4.36 7.05 -15.62
N SER A 112 4.62 5.76 -15.43
CA SER A 112 4.70 4.79 -16.53
C SER A 112 4.27 3.40 -16.10
N GLY A 113 3.14 3.35 -15.37
CA GLY A 113 2.57 2.13 -14.82
C GLY A 113 2.34 1.03 -15.84
N ASP A 114 1.95 1.35 -17.08
CA ASP A 114 1.68 0.34 -18.11
C ASP A 114 2.95 -0.43 -18.53
N HIS A 115 4.10 0.25 -18.58
CA HIS A 115 5.38 -0.41 -18.81
C HIS A 115 5.84 -1.16 -17.54
N LEU A 116 5.66 -0.58 -16.35
CA LEU A 116 6.08 -1.21 -15.10
C LEU A 116 5.31 -2.52 -14.80
N LYS A 117 4.03 -2.60 -15.17
CA LYS A 117 3.19 -3.81 -15.03
C LYS A 117 3.82 -5.06 -15.65
N LEU A 118 4.58 -4.89 -16.74
CA LEU A 118 5.29 -6.00 -17.41
C LEU A 118 6.35 -6.65 -16.51
N HIS A 119 6.87 -5.91 -15.54
CA HIS A 119 7.92 -6.36 -14.63
C HIS A 119 7.40 -6.86 -13.26
N PHE A 120 6.08 -6.90 -13.04
CA PHE A 120 5.50 -7.28 -11.74
C PHE A 120 5.93 -8.67 -11.25
N ASN A 121 6.24 -9.60 -12.16
CA ASN A 121 6.77 -10.92 -11.81
C ASN A 121 8.08 -10.86 -11.02
N ALA A 122 8.95 -9.90 -11.32
CA ALA A 122 10.22 -9.72 -10.63
C ALA A 122 10.12 -8.70 -9.50
N VAL A 123 9.39 -7.61 -9.72
CA VAL A 123 9.29 -6.47 -8.79
C VAL A 123 8.49 -6.83 -7.54
N VAL A 124 7.32 -7.47 -7.67
CA VAL A 124 6.45 -7.75 -6.51
C VAL A 124 7.12 -8.64 -5.45
N PRO A 125 7.74 -9.79 -5.81
CA PRO A 125 8.45 -10.61 -4.83
C PRO A 125 9.61 -9.86 -4.16
N ALA A 126 10.34 -9.05 -4.92
CA ALA A 126 11.45 -8.27 -4.39
C ALA A 126 10.98 -7.23 -3.35
N ILE A 127 9.83 -6.57 -3.57
CA ILE A 127 9.24 -5.65 -2.59
C ILE A 127 8.79 -6.41 -1.34
N VAL A 128 8.18 -7.59 -1.49
CA VAL A 128 7.73 -8.41 -0.35
C VAL A 128 8.91 -8.78 0.56
N GLU A 129 10.08 -9.12 0.00
CA GLU A 129 11.28 -9.36 0.80
C GLU A 129 11.72 -8.12 1.60
N ARG A 130 11.52 -6.91 1.05
CA ARG A 130 11.87 -5.64 1.71
C ARG A 130 10.88 -5.21 2.81
N LEU A 131 9.65 -5.76 2.85
CA LEU A 131 8.77 -5.61 4.01
C LEU A 131 9.37 -6.18 5.29
N GLY A 132 10.31 -7.12 5.17
CA GLY A 132 11.00 -7.75 6.30
C GLY A 132 12.25 -7.01 6.77
N ASP A 133 12.60 -5.87 6.15
CA ASP A 133 13.85 -5.16 6.42
C ASP A 133 13.98 -4.71 7.88
N GLY A 134 15.22 -4.69 8.40
CA GLY A 134 15.47 -4.25 9.77
C GLY A 134 15.16 -2.76 10.02
N LYS A 135 15.18 -1.93 8.98
CA LYS A 135 15.01 -0.48 9.05
C LYS A 135 13.59 -0.07 8.66
N GLN A 136 12.91 0.67 9.54
CA GLN A 136 11.55 1.17 9.32
C GLN A 136 11.41 1.95 7.99
N PRO A 137 12.34 2.83 7.58
CA PRO A 137 12.21 3.56 6.32
C PRO A 137 12.12 2.68 5.06
N VAL A 138 12.77 1.51 5.05
CA VAL A 138 12.69 0.56 3.93
C VAL A 138 11.33 -0.12 3.91
N ARG A 139 10.80 -0.49 5.09
CA ARG A 139 9.46 -1.09 5.22
C ARG A 139 8.37 -0.11 4.80
N ASP A 140 8.50 1.16 5.17
CA ASP A 140 7.55 2.21 4.78
C ASP A 140 7.60 2.50 3.27
N ALA A 141 8.80 2.56 2.67
CA ALA A 141 8.95 2.69 1.22
C ALA A 141 8.38 1.49 0.47
N SER A 142 8.56 0.27 1.00
CA SER A 142 8.00 -0.96 0.44
C SER A 142 6.47 -0.95 0.47
N ARG A 143 5.89 -0.56 1.61
CA ARG A 143 4.43 -0.39 1.77
C ARG A 143 3.90 0.65 0.79
N ARG A 144 4.55 1.82 0.70
CA ARG A 144 4.18 2.89 -0.24
C ARG A 144 4.17 2.37 -1.67
N LEU A 145 5.24 1.70 -2.10
CA LEU A 145 5.32 1.15 -3.45
C LEU A 145 4.20 0.14 -3.72
N LEU A 146 3.93 -0.81 -2.79
CA LEU A 146 2.80 -1.74 -2.98
C LEU A 146 1.45 -1.02 -3.12
N LEU A 147 1.18 -0.01 -2.32
CA LEU A 147 -0.04 0.80 -2.42
C LEU A 147 -0.10 1.55 -3.76
N THR A 148 1.00 2.14 -4.22
CA THR A 148 1.07 2.78 -5.54
C THR A 148 0.81 1.77 -6.66
N LEU A 149 1.36 0.54 -6.57
CA LEU A 149 1.05 -0.50 -7.55
C LEU A 149 -0.44 -0.86 -7.57
N MET A 150 -1.11 -0.82 -6.41
CA MET A 150 -2.56 -1.04 -6.31
C MET A 150 -3.34 0.06 -7.03
N GLU A 151 -2.93 1.33 -6.86
CA GLU A 151 -3.56 2.49 -7.51
C GLU A 151 -3.48 2.44 -9.04
N ILE A 152 -2.32 2.05 -9.59
CA ILE A 152 -2.10 2.04 -11.05
C ILE A 152 -2.61 0.77 -11.75
N SER A 153 -3.01 -0.25 -10.99
CA SER A 153 -3.47 -1.54 -11.52
C SER A 153 -4.80 -1.97 -10.89
N SER A 154 -4.78 -2.88 -9.93
CA SER A 154 -5.94 -3.23 -9.10
C SER A 154 -5.44 -3.65 -7.71
N PRO A 155 -6.07 -3.14 -6.63
CA PRO A 155 -5.79 -3.58 -5.27
C PRO A 155 -5.87 -5.10 -5.10
N THR A 156 -6.91 -5.72 -5.66
CA THR A 156 -7.13 -7.17 -5.61
C THR A 156 -5.95 -7.92 -6.26
N LEU A 157 -5.56 -7.53 -7.47
CA LEU A 157 -4.46 -8.16 -8.21
C LEU A 157 -3.13 -8.13 -7.44
N ILE A 158 -2.75 -6.95 -6.91
CA ILE A 158 -1.47 -6.79 -6.22
C ILE A 158 -1.48 -7.57 -4.89
N VAL A 159 -2.59 -7.56 -4.16
CA VAL A 159 -2.69 -8.29 -2.89
C VAL A 159 -2.67 -9.80 -3.10
N GLU A 160 -3.31 -10.33 -4.14
CA GLU A 160 -3.22 -11.76 -4.47
C GLU A 160 -1.79 -12.14 -4.87
N ARG A 161 -1.16 -11.34 -5.74
CA ARG A 161 0.21 -11.60 -6.22
C ARG A 161 1.23 -11.51 -5.10
N ALA A 162 1.24 -10.42 -4.33
CA ALA A 162 2.15 -10.25 -3.20
C ALA A 162 1.85 -11.25 -2.08
N GLY A 163 0.57 -11.55 -1.86
CA GLY A 163 0.09 -12.50 -0.86
C GLY A 163 0.62 -13.92 -1.08
N SER A 164 0.81 -14.34 -2.34
CA SER A 164 1.43 -15.64 -2.65
C SER A 164 2.85 -15.81 -2.07
N TYR A 165 3.55 -14.71 -1.79
CA TYR A 165 4.88 -14.70 -1.17
C TYR A 165 4.85 -14.30 0.31
N ALA A 166 3.88 -13.47 0.70
CA ALA A 166 3.91 -12.78 1.99
C ALA A 166 3.14 -13.49 3.11
N TRP A 167 1.96 -14.09 2.84
CA TRP A 167 1.07 -14.58 3.89
C TRP A 167 1.69 -15.67 4.77
N THR A 168 2.49 -16.55 4.17
CA THR A 168 3.15 -17.67 4.83
C THR A 168 4.67 -17.52 4.87
N HIS A 169 5.17 -16.29 4.67
CA HIS A 169 6.59 -16.03 4.59
C HIS A 169 7.34 -16.43 5.86
N LYS A 170 8.57 -16.95 5.75
CA LYS A 170 9.38 -17.40 6.90
C LYS A 170 9.65 -16.30 7.93
N SER A 171 9.86 -15.06 7.46
CA SER A 171 10.09 -13.90 8.32
C SER A 171 8.76 -13.35 8.84
N TRP A 172 8.58 -13.37 10.16
CA TRP A 172 7.39 -12.80 10.81
C TRP A 172 7.22 -11.31 10.50
N ARG A 173 8.32 -10.58 10.29
CA ARG A 173 8.29 -9.15 9.91
C ARG A 173 7.60 -8.93 8.56
N VAL A 174 7.88 -9.80 7.58
CA VAL A 174 7.21 -9.73 6.27
C VAL A 174 5.71 -9.97 6.45
N ARG A 175 5.33 -11.03 7.19
CA ARG A 175 3.92 -11.36 7.43
C ARG A 175 3.19 -10.20 8.11
N GLU A 176 3.77 -9.68 9.19
CA GLU A 176 3.24 -8.57 9.96
C GLU A 176 3.09 -7.29 9.11
N GLU A 177 4.15 -6.87 8.42
CA GLU A 177 4.11 -5.66 7.59
C GLU A 177 3.22 -5.81 6.37
N PHE A 178 3.07 -7.02 5.83
CA PHE A 178 2.13 -7.25 4.75
C PHE A 178 0.68 -7.14 5.25
N ALA A 179 0.36 -7.67 6.43
CA ALA A 179 -0.95 -7.42 7.06
C ALA A 179 -1.21 -5.92 7.27
N ARG A 180 -0.21 -5.16 7.75
CA ARG A 180 -0.32 -3.69 7.87
C ARG A 180 -0.55 -3.00 6.53
N THR A 181 0.16 -3.43 5.49
CA THR A 181 -0.02 -2.93 4.12
C THR A 181 -1.44 -3.17 3.63
N VAL A 182 -1.99 -4.37 3.87
CA VAL A 182 -3.38 -4.69 3.51
C VAL A 182 -4.38 -3.89 4.34
N THR A 183 -4.14 -3.67 5.63
CA THR A 183 -4.96 -2.75 6.45
C THR A 183 -5.00 -1.35 5.83
N SER A 184 -3.85 -0.80 5.42
CA SER A 184 -3.80 0.48 4.70
C SER A 184 -4.58 0.43 3.39
N ALA A 185 -4.45 -0.66 2.62
CA ALA A 185 -5.17 -0.84 1.35
C ALA A 185 -6.70 -0.86 1.55
N ILE A 186 -7.21 -1.50 2.61
CA ILE A 186 -8.64 -1.47 2.94
C ILE A 186 -9.07 -0.03 3.25
N GLY A 187 -8.29 0.70 4.05
CA GLY A 187 -8.58 2.12 4.34
C GLY A 187 -8.65 3.02 3.11
N LEU A 188 -7.88 2.70 2.06
CA LEU A 188 -7.81 3.49 0.83
C LEU A 188 -8.80 3.05 -0.25
N PHE A 189 -9.06 1.73 -0.38
CA PHE A 189 -9.76 1.14 -1.54
C PHE A 189 -11.03 0.36 -1.19
N ALA A 190 -11.41 0.20 0.08
CA ALA A 190 -12.54 -0.66 0.45
C ALA A 190 -13.89 -0.23 -0.14
N SER A 191 -14.07 1.05 -0.46
CA SER A 191 -15.28 1.56 -1.11
C SER A 191 -15.36 1.21 -2.60
N THR A 192 -14.24 0.88 -3.24
CA THR A 192 -14.14 0.69 -4.69
C THR A 192 -13.88 -0.77 -5.10
N GLU A 193 -13.33 -1.60 -4.22
CA GLU A 193 -12.88 -2.97 -4.54
C GLU A 193 -13.43 -4.03 -3.57
N LEU A 194 -14.72 -4.38 -3.71
CA LEU A 194 -15.33 -5.49 -2.96
C LEU A 194 -14.61 -6.85 -3.12
N PRO A 195 -14.02 -7.20 -4.28
CA PRO A 195 -13.24 -8.44 -4.43
C PRO A 195 -12.03 -8.53 -3.48
N LEU A 196 -11.40 -7.39 -3.16
CA LEU A 196 -10.26 -7.34 -2.24
C LEU A 196 -10.61 -7.95 -0.89
N GLN A 197 -11.78 -7.62 -0.35
CA GLN A 197 -12.23 -8.09 0.96
C GLN A 197 -12.38 -9.62 1.01
N ARG A 198 -12.84 -10.21 -0.10
CA ARG A 198 -12.96 -11.66 -0.24
C ARG A 198 -11.60 -12.33 -0.36
N ALA A 199 -10.67 -11.72 -1.09
CA ALA A 199 -9.33 -12.25 -1.28
C ALA A 199 -8.51 -12.28 0.03
N ILE A 200 -8.71 -11.29 0.91
CA ILE A 200 -7.91 -11.15 2.14
C ILE A 200 -8.44 -11.90 3.35
N LEU A 201 -9.76 -12.19 3.43
CA LEU A 201 -10.32 -12.74 4.66
C LEU A 201 -9.70 -14.11 5.00
N PRO A 202 -9.65 -15.11 4.08
CA PRO A 202 -9.06 -16.40 4.40
C PRO A 202 -7.62 -16.35 4.94
N PRO A 203 -6.65 -15.64 4.32
CA PRO A 203 -5.29 -15.56 4.86
C PRO A 203 -5.21 -14.78 6.18
N ILE A 204 -5.96 -13.68 6.34
CA ILE A 204 -5.97 -12.91 7.59
C ILE A 204 -6.49 -13.74 8.77
N LEU A 205 -7.53 -14.55 8.53
CA LEU A 205 -8.05 -15.50 9.50
C LEU A 205 -7.03 -16.56 9.92
N GLN A 206 -6.19 -17.01 8.99
CA GLN A 206 -5.09 -17.93 9.31
C GLN A 206 -4.03 -17.25 10.19
N MET A 207 -3.72 -15.98 9.93
CA MET A 207 -2.72 -15.20 10.68
C MET A 207 -3.09 -14.97 12.15
N LEU A 208 -4.37 -15.06 12.52
CA LEU A 208 -4.80 -15.03 13.93
C LEU A 208 -4.19 -16.17 14.76
N ASN A 209 -3.73 -17.26 14.12
CA ASN A 209 -3.03 -18.36 14.78
C ASN A 209 -1.50 -18.27 14.68
N ASP A 210 -0.95 -17.14 14.21
CA ASP A 210 0.50 -17.02 14.06
C ASP A 210 1.22 -17.14 15.42
N SER A 211 2.38 -17.80 15.42
CA SER A 211 3.26 -17.88 16.58
C SER A 211 3.69 -16.50 17.12
N ASN A 212 3.87 -15.52 16.23
CA ASN A 212 4.34 -14.19 16.58
C ASN A 212 3.16 -13.26 16.92
N PRO A 213 3.18 -12.59 18.09
CA PRO A 213 2.11 -11.69 18.51
C PRO A 213 1.91 -10.50 17.56
N GLY A 214 2.97 -9.90 17.03
CA GLY A 214 2.85 -8.76 16.11
C GLY A 214 2.10 -9.11 14.83
N VAL A 215 2.29 -10.34 14.33
CA VAL A 215 1.53 -10.86 13.18
C VAL A 215 0.04 -11.03 13.52
N ARG A 216 -0.28 -11.55 14.71
CA ARG A 216 -1.68 -11.66 15.18
C ARG A 216 -2.32 -10.29 15.33
N ASP A 217 -1.61 -9.33 15.91
CA ASP A 217 -2.08 -7.96 16.08
C ASP A 217 -2.33 -7.28 14.72
N GLY A 218 -1.43 -7.47 13.75
CA GLY A 218 -1.62 -7.01 12.37
C GLY A 218 -2.88 -7.59 11.71
N ALA A 219 -3.15 -8.89 11.92
CA ALA A 219 -4.37 -9.54 11.43
C ALA A 219 -5.64 -8.99 12.12
N ILE A 220 -5.58 -8.72 13.42
CA ILE A 220 -6.69 -8.11 14.18
C ILE A 220 -6.99 -6.71 13.64
N SER A 221 -5.98 -5.86 13.46
CA SER A 221 -6.16 -4.52 12.88
C SER A 221 -6.76 -4.57 11.48
N CYS A 222 -6.39 -5.55 10.66
CA CYS A 222 -6.98 -5.75 9.34
C CYS A 222 -8.49 -6.08 9.41
N ILE A 223 -8.89 -6.97 10.33
CA ILE A 223 -10.30 -7.30 10.56
C ILE A 223 -11.07 -6.09 11.08
N GLU A 224 -10.51 -5.34 12.03
CA GLU A 224 -11.12 -4.13 12.57
C GLU A 224 -11.34 -3.08 11.48
N GLN A 225 -10.36 -2.88 10.60
CA GLN A 225 -10.47 -1.97 9.46
C GLN A 225 -11.54 -2.42 8.46
N ASN A 226 -11.72 -3.74 8.29
CA ASN A 226 -12.73 -4.30 7.40
C ASN A 226 -14.11 -4.46 8.06
N ARG A 227 -14.31 -4.00 9.30
CA ARG A 227 -15.54 -4.24 10.06
C ARG A 227 -16.80 -3.77 9.35
N GLY A 228 -16.72 -2.63 8.64
CA GLY A 228 -17.88 -2.01 7.99
C GLY A 228 -18.49 -2.82 6.83
N THR A 229 -17.82 -3.87 6.37
CA THR A 229 -18.27 -4.68 5.21
C THR A 229 -18.56 -6.13 5.57
N LEU A 230 -18.37 -6.49 6.84
CA LEU A 230 -18.68 -7.81 7.37
C LEU A 230 -20.07 -7.81 8.01
N ASP A 231 -20.80 -8.89 7.81
CA ASP A 231 -22.09 -9.11 8.46
C ASP A 231 -21.95 -9.23 9.99
N GLU A 232 -22.96 -8.79 10.74
CA GLU A 232 -23.00 -8.85 12.21
C GLU A 232 -22.70 -10.25 12.77
N PHE A 233 -23.19 -11.30 12.10
CA PHE A 233 -22.93 -12.68 12.52
C PHE A 233 -21.45 -13.07 12.35
N VAL A 234 -20.82 -12.65 11.25
CA VAL A 234 -19.38 -12.85 11.02
C VAL A 234 -18.59 -12.07 12.06
N LEU A 235 -18.96 -10.83 12.36
CA LEU A 235 -18.32 -10.02 13.40
C LEU A 235 -18.40 -10.67 14.79
N LEU A 236 -19.52 -11.30 15.13
CA LEU A 236 -19.66 -12.04 16.39
C LEU A 236 -18.68 -13.22 16.47
N ILE A 237 -18.60 -14.03 15.40
CA ILE A 237 -17.65 -15.14 15.31
C ILE A 237 -16.21 -14.62 15.43
N LEU A 238 -15.88 -13.52 14.74
CA LEU A 238 -14.54 -12.94 14.77
C LEU A 238 -14.16 -12.36 16.13
N LYS A 239 -15.09 -11.74 16.87
CA LYS A 239 -14.82 -11.27 18.25
C LYS A 239 -14.32 -12.40 19.14
N VAL A 240 -14.95 -13.57 19.05
CA VAL A 240 -14.55 -14.76 19.80
C VAL A 240 -13.17 -15.23 19.37
N VAL A 241 -12.91 -15.36 18.07
CA VAL A 241 -11.61 -15.77 17.54
C VAL A 241 -10.50 -14.79 17.96
N ILE A 242 -10.75 -13.48 17.88
CA ILE A 242 -9.82 -12.43 18.28
C ILE A 242 -9.50 -12.53 19.78
N LEU A 243 -10.51 -12.74 20.63
CA LEU A 243 -10.31 -12.91 22.07
C LEU A 243 -9.38 -14.09 22.39
N ILE A 244 -9.60 -15.23 21.73
CA ILE A 244 -8.75 -16.42 21.88
C ILE A 244 -7.32 -16.13 21.39
N SER A 245 -7.18 -15.40 20.28
CA SER A 245 -5.88 -15.05 19.67
C SER A 245 -5.06 -14.07 20.51
N LYS A 246 -5.73 -13.14 21.21
CA LYS A 246 -5.10 -12.23 22.19
C LYS A 246 -4.69 -12.95 23.49
N ASN A 247 -5.35 -14.06 23.83
CA ASN A 247 -5.15 -14.79 25.08
C ASN A 247 -4.73 -16.26 24.86
N PRO A 248 -3.53 -16.52 24.31
CA PRO A 248 -3.10 -17.89 23.98
C PRO A 248 -3.07 -18.83 25.20
N GLN A 249 -2.92 -18.29 26.41
CA GLN A 249 -2.98 -19.08 27.65
C GLN A 249 -4.34 -19.74 27.90
N LEU A 250 -5.45 -19.14 27.45
CA LEU A 250 -6.78 -19.74 27.56
C LEU A 250 -6.90 -21.01 26.71
N SER A 251 -6.26 -20.98 25.54
CA SER A 251 -6.20 -22.07 24.58
C SER A 251 -5.35 -23.25 25.05
N HIS A 252 -4.33 -23.00 25.88
CA HIS A 252 -3.53 -24.06 26.50
C HIS A 252 -4.26 -24.75 27.66
N ARG A 253 -5.13 -24.02 28.39
CA ARG A 253 -5.88 -24.56 29.54
C ARG A 253 -7.10 -25.38 29.14
N HIS A 254 -7.65 -25.14 27.95
CA HIS A 254 -8.86 -25.82 27.47
C HIS A 254 -8.61 -26.35 26.06
N PHE A 255 -8.44 -27.67 25.95
CA PHE A 255 -8.18 -28.33 24.66
C PHE A 255 -9.29 -28.07 23.61
N GLY A 256 -10.53 -27.88 24.07
CA GLY A 256 -11.69 -27.51 23.24
C GLY A 256 -11.55 -26.16 22.55
N LEU A 257 -10.87 -25.16 23.15
CA LEU A 257 -10.75 -23.81 22.60
C LEU A 257 -10.04 -23.77 21.24
N LYS A 258 -8.98 -24.57 21.02
CA LYS A 258 -8.28 -24.64 19.72
C LYS A 258 -9.19 -25.22 18.65
N THR A 259 -9.99 -26.22 19.03
CA THR A 259 -10.94 -26.88 18.14
C THR A 259 -12.11 -25.95 17.79
N ALA A 260 -12.63 -25.23 18.79
CA ALA A 260 -13.64 -24.19 18.63
C ALA A 260 -13.14 -23.05 17.73
N GLN A 261 -11.93 -22.53 17.99
CA GLN A 261 -11.31 -21.50 17.15
C GLN A 261 -11.17 -21.95 15.69
N LYS A 262 -10.67 -23.18 15.45
CA LYS A 262 -10.61 -23.75 14.09
C LYS A 262 -11.98 -23.92 13.44
N ARG A 263 -13.02 -24.29 14.20
CA ARG A 263 -14.40 -24.36 13.71
C ARG A 263 -14.93 -22.99 13.34
N CYS A 264 -14.76 -21.98 14.21
CA CYS A 264 -15.13 -20.59 13.97
C CYS A 264 -14.42 -20.01 12.74
N LEU A 265 -13.12 -20.28 12.57
CA LEU A 265 -12.36 -19.86 11.40
C LEU A 265 -12.88 -20.50 10.11
N ARG A 266 -13.18 -21.81 10.12
CA ARG A 266 -13.80 -22.49 8.98
C ARG A 266 -15.20 -21.95 8.68
N LEU A 267 -15.97 -21.62 9.71
CA LEU A 267 -17.29 -21.04 9.56
C LEU A 267 -17.19 -19.65 8.92
N ALA A 268 -16.30 -18.78 9.43
CA ALA A 268 -16.05 -17.45 8.88
C ALA A 268 -15.51 -17.48 7.44
N SER A 269 -14.73 -18.50 7.06
CA SER A 269 -14.27 -18.66 5.67
C SER A 269 -15.33 -19.25 4.74
N ASN A 270 -16.27 -20.05 5.26
CA ASN A 270 -17.28 -20.78 4.47
C ASN A 270 -18.62 -20.06 4.36
N ILE A 271 -18.91 -19.08 5.22
CA ILE A 271 -20.06 -18.18 5.03
C ILE A 271 -19.82 -17.46 3.72
N ARG A 272 -20.48 -17.98 2.67
CA ARG A 272 -20.43 -17.46 1.32
C ARG A 272 -20.89 -16.01 1.39
N PHE A 273 -19.93 -15.08 1.34
CA PHE A 273 -20.09 -13.64 1.30
C PHE A 273 -21.22 -13.23 0.33
N GLN A 274 -22.46 -13.14 0.83
CA GLN A 274 -23.53 -12.36 0.22
C GLN A 274 -23.19 -10.88 0.42
N ILE A 275 -22.15 -10.42 -0.26
CA ILE A 275 -22.05 -9.02 -0.66
C ILE A 275 -23.02 -8.89 -1.84
N THR A 276 -24.32 -8.91 -1.56
CA THR A 276 -25.32 -8.36 -2.47
C THR A 276 -25.55 -6.94 -2.01
N SER A 277 -25.00 -6.00 -2.79
CA SER A 277 -25.31 -4.57 -2.80
C SER A 277 -26.75 -4.28 -2.36
N THR A 278 -26.96 -3.93 -1.09
CA THR A 278 -28.21 -3.34 -0.60
C THR A 278 -28.18 -1.84 -0.84
N ALA A 279 -28.18 -1.43 -2.11
CA ALA A 279 -28.48 -0.05 -2.50
C ALA A 279 -29.90 0.10 -3.09
N ALA A 280 -30.73 -0.97 -3.09
CA ALA A 280 -32.02 -0.92 -3.78
C ALA A 280 -33.12 -1.80 -3.16
N ASN A 281 -33.37 -1.75 -1.85
CA ASN A 281 -34.72 -1.96 -1.27
C ASN A 281 -34.75 -1.86 0.26
N PRO A 282 -35.45 -0.89 0.87
CA PRO A 282 -35.62 -0.81 2.32
C PRO A 282 -36.69 -1.78 2.88
N ARG A 283 -37.23 -2.71 2.07
CA ARG A 283 -38.25 -3.70 2.49
C ARG A 283 -37.83 -5.16 2.37
N LEU A 284 -36.58 -5.44 2.01
CA LEU A 284 -36.03 -6.80 2.08
C LEU A 284 -35.56 -7.07 3.51
N ASN A 285 -36.53 -7.36 4.38
CA ASN A 285 -36.31 -8.22 5.53
C ASN A 285 -35.73 -9.53 5.00
N PHE A 286 -34.40 -9.69 5.10
CA PHE A 286 -33.72 -10.94 4.78
C PHE A 286 -34.23 -12.00 5.74
N THR A 287 -35.26 -12.70 5.29
CA THR A 287 -35.65 -14.01 5.82
C THR A 287 -34.59 -14.99 5.35
N LEU A 288 -33.43 -14.99 6.03
CA LEU A 288 -32.35 -15.95 5.85
C LEU A 288 -32.69 -17.22 6.63
N HIS A 289 -33.89 -17.76 6.36
CA HIS A 289 -34.33 -19.04 6.89
C HIS A 289 -34.17 -20.10 5.80
N ARG A 290 -33.53 -21.22 6.18
CA ARG A 290 -33.41 -22.50 5.46
C ARG A 290 -32.32 -22.60 4.39
N HIS A 291 -31.07 -22.67 4.85
CA HIS A 291 -30.10 -23.63 4.29
C HIS A 291 -29.13 -24.20 5.34
N PHE A 292 -29.56 -24.24 6.60
CA PHE A 292 -28.95 -25.06 7.63
C PHE A 292 -30.09 -25.81 8.33
N ASP A 293 -30.28 -27.07 7.95
CA ASP A 293 -31.19 -27.97 8.66
C ASP A 293 -30.76 -28.04 10.14
N GLY A 294 -31.67 -27.62 11.02
CA GLY A 294 -31.67 -27.96 12.46
C GLY A 294 -30.59 -27.40 13.36
N HIS A 295 -29.55 -26.74 12.84
CA HIS A 295 -28.44 -26.22 13.65
C HIS A 295 -28.41 -24.69 13.66
N SER A 296 -29.44 -24.06 14.22
CA SER A 296 -29.26 -22.81 14.96
C SER A 296 -28.44 -23.13 16.23
N LEU A 297 -27.17 -23.48 16.02
CA LEU A 297 -26.19 -23.68 17.07
C LEU A 297 -26.04 -22.34 17.77
N ASN A 298 -26.58 -22.26 18.99
CA ASN A 298 -26.25 -21.26 19.98
C ASN A 298 -24.73 -21.18 20.10
N LEU A 299 -24.12 -20.28 19.33
CA LEU A 299 -22.69 -20.01 19.36
C LEU A 299 -22.25 -19.69 20.80
N ALA A 300 -23.14 -19.04 21.55
CA ALA A 300 -23.08 -18.82 23.00
C ALA A 300 -23.05 -20.09 23.85
N GLU A 301 -23.96 -21.04 23.65
CA GLU A 301 -23.99 -22.31 24.41
C GLU A 301 -22.77 -23.18 24.08
N MET A 302 -22.36 -23.21 22.81
CA MET A 302 -21.14 -23.91 22.39
C MET A 302 -19.88 -23.28 23.00
N LEU A 303 -19.89 -21.98 23.32
CA LEU A 303 -18.81 -21.29 24.05
C LEU A 303 -18.89 -21.51 25.57
N LEU A 304 -20.10 -21.63 26.12
CA LEU A 304 -20.32 -21.90 27.55
C LEU A 304 -19.98 -23.37 27.92
N GLU A 305 -20.37 -24.34 27.09
CA GLU A 305 -20.11 -25.77 27.32
C GLU A 305 -18.64 -26.17 27.10
N GLU A 306 -17.97 -25.67 26.04
CA GLU A 306 -16.61 -26.09 25.70
C GLU A 306 -15.51 -25.33 26.47
N MET A 307 -15.81 -24.14 26.99
CA MET A 307 -14.82 -23.32 27.72
C MET A 307 -14.94 -23.44 29.25
N ASN A 308 -15.95 -24.14 29.79
CA ASN A 308 -16.25 -24.26 31.23
C ASN A 308 -16.12 -22.93 32.01
N MET A 309 -16.44 -21.83 31.33
CA MET A 309 -16.36 -20.49 31.88
C MET A 309 -17.68 -20.18 32.57
N SER A 310 -17.62 -19.84 33.87
CA SER A 310 -18.79 -19.34 34.58
C SER A 310 -19.33 -18.07 33.90
N TYR A 311 -20.64 -17.86 34.01
CA TYR A 311 -21.32 -16.65 33.51
C TYR A 311 -20.64 -15.35 33.98
N GLU A 312 -20.09 -15.34 35.20
CA GLU A 312 -19.31 -14.22 35.75
C GLU A 312 -18.01 -13.92 34.97
N SER A 313 -17.36 -14.94 34.42
CA SER A 313 -16.15 -14.77 33.61
C SER A 313 -16.46 -14.11 32.27
N CYS A 314 -17.60 -14.41 31.64
CA CYS A 314 -18.07 -13.75 30.42
C CYS A 314 -18.37 -12.25 30.63
N CYS A 315 -18.94 -11.90 31.79
CA CYS A 315 -19.18 -10.50 32.19
C CYS A 315 -17.87 -9.72 32.40
N THR A 316 -16.81 -10.38 32.89
CA THR A 316 -15.50 -9.76 33.12
C THR A 316 -14.77 -9.41 31.81
N PHE A 317 -15.04 -10.15 30.72
CA PHE A 317 -14.49 -9.89 29.38
C PHE A 317 -15.36 -8.96 28.51
N GLY A 318 -16.43 -8.39 29.05
CA GLY A 318 -17.28 -7.43 28.34
C GLY A 318 -18.08 -8.02 27.18
N ILE A 319 -18.31 -9.34 27.16
CA ILE A 319 -19.15 -10.01 26.16
C ILE A 319 -20.60 -9.88 26.64
N GLY A 320 -21.25 -8.77 26.28
CA GLY A 320 -22.67 -8.55 26.58
C GLY A 320 -23.57 -9.41 25.71
N PHE A 321 -24.47 -10.16 26.35
CA PHE A 321 -25.59 -10.84 25.71
C PHE A 321 -26.75 -9.85 25.53
N ILE A 322 -27.27 -9.71 24.31
CA ILE A 322 -28.57 -9.12 24.01
C ILE A 322 -29.40 -10.20 23.34
#